data_AF-A0A955WMK4-F1
#
_entry.id   AF-A0A955WMK4-F1
#
_cell.length_a   1.000
_cell.length_b   1.000
_cell.length_c   1.000
_cell.angle_alpha   90.00
_cell.angle_beta   90.00
_cell.angle_gamma   90.00
#
_symmetry.space_group_name_H-M   'P 1'
#
loop_
_entity.id
_entity.type
_entity.pdbx_description
1 polymer ?
#
loop_
_entity_poly.entity_id
_entity_poly.type
_entity_poly.pdbx_seq_one_letter_code
_entity_poly.pdbx_strand_id
1 'polypeptide(L)'
;QEAFNRAPRCHRTTGYGLDGPTLQALERLGYAIDSSAAPLLDRRPLGADWRRAPLAPYFPDRQQPDLRGASPVLEVPVTVGFDRPLPEGIGRALVRVPPRLGTRWLLKHPWAPLAHLHALDPIECDAERLRRVADSCVERGLPCLNLPLRSETLWPGESEACPDGRDVDALFGRLDAFLRHAVDTLRAHPRTLSDFAAHYLDEGGAF
;
A
#
# COMPACT_ATOMS: atom_id res chain seq x y z
N GLN A 1 -16.13 -19.08 6.81
CA GLN A 1 -16.67 -18.81 8.15
C GLN A 1 -16.46 -19.98 9.12
N GLU A 2 -16.35 -21.22 8.62
CA GLU A 2 -16.24 -22.44 9.45
C GLU A 2 -14.92 -22.59 10.24
N ALA A 3 -13.80 -22.07 9.74
CA ALA A 3 -12.50 -22.25 10.41
C ALA A 3 -12.30 -21.39 11.67
N PHE A 4 -12.95 -20.21 11.76
CA PHE A 4 -12.69 -19.23 12.82
C PHE A 4 -13.95 -18.70 13.51
N ASN A 5 -15.15 -19.18 13.13
CA ASN A 5 -16.45 -18.72 13.66
C ASN A 5 -16.63 -17.19 13.69
N ARG A 6 -15.98 -16.50 12.75
CA ARG A 6 -16.04 -15.05 12.57
C ARG A 6 -16.18 -14.73 11.09
N ALA A 7 -16.96 -13.69 10.78
CA ALA A 7 -17.02 -13.16 9.43
C ALA A 7 -15.70 -12.43 9.11
N PRO A 8 -15.14 -12.60 7.89
CA PRO A 8 -14.00 -11.82 7.46
C PRO A 8 -14.36 -10.34 7.43
N ARG A 9 -13.42 -9.48 7.86
CA ARG A 9 -13.62 -8.02 7.90
C ARG A 9 -12.85 -7.27 6.83
N CYS A 10 -11.80 -7.88 6.29
CA CYS A 10 -10.89 -7.30 5.32
C CYS A 10 -10.94 -8.10 4.02
N HIS A 11 -10.91 -7.39 2.90
CA HIS A 11 -10.83 -7.94 1.56
C HIS A 11 -9.61 -7.37 0.82
N ARG A 12 -9.09 -8.13 -0.14
CA ARG A 12 -8.09 -7.67 -1.11
C ARG A 12 -8.32 -8.45 -2.39
N THR A 13 -8.47 -7.74 -3.50
CA THR A 13 -8.55 -8.35 -4.84
C THR A 13 -7.18 -8.83 -5.29
N THR A 14 -7.15 -9.97 -5.98
CA THR A 14 -5.97 -10.39 -6.75
C THR A 14 -5.74 -9.40 -7.88
N GLY A 15 -4.50 -8.98 -8.09
CA GLY A 15 -4.16 -8.05 -9.17
C GLY A 15 -4.61 -6.61 -8.96
N TYR A 16 -5.09 -6.25 -7.76
CA TYR A 16 -5.53 -4.89 -7.42
C TYR A 16 -6.81 -4.44 -8.18
N GLY A 17 -7.60 -5.36 -8.73
CA GLY A 17 -8.77 -5.07 -9.58
C GLY A 17 -10.08 -4.73 -8.83
N LEU A 18 -10.10 -3.75 -7.92
CA LEU A 18 -11.36 -3.33 -7.27
C LEU A 18 -12.15 -2.35 -8.17
N ASP A 19 -13.40 -2.70 -8.46
CA ASP A 19 -14.36 -1.86 -9.19
C ASP A 19 -15.62 -1.55 -8.35
N GLY A 20 -16.47 -0.67 -8.88
CA GLY A 20 -17.70 -0.26 -8.20
C GLY A 20 -18.66 -1.41 -7.85
N PRO A 21 -18.94 -2.35 -8.79
CA PRO A 21 -19.72 -3.55 -8.49
C PRO A 21 -19.15 -4.41 -7.36
N THR A 22 -17.83 -4.66 -7.37
CA THR A 22 -17.17 -5.43 -6.31
C THR A 22 -17.27 -4.72 -4.98
N LEU A 23 -17.00 -3.41 -4.93
CA LEU A 23 -17.13 -2.60 -3.72
C LEU A 23 -18.55 -2.67 -3.13
N GLN A 24 -19.58 -2.57 -3.97
CA GLN A 24 -20.98 -2.71 -3.52
C GLN A 24 -21.30 -4.13 -3.00
N ALA A 25 -20.68 -5.17 -3.57
CA ALA A 25 -20.82 -6.52 -3.03
C ALA A 25 -20.17 -6.63 -1.65
N LEU A 26 -18.98 -6.05 -1.45
CA LEU A 26 -18.31 -5.98 -0.15
C LEU A 26 -19.16 -5.27 0.90
N GLU A 27 -19.81 -4.16 0.53
CA GLU A 27 -20.77 -3.45 1.40
C GLU A 27 -21.92 -4.36 1.85
N ARG A 28 -22.56 -5.07 0.92
CA ARG A 28 -23.69 -5.98 1.22
C ARG A 28 -23.27 -7.17 2.08
N LEU A 29 -22.04 -7.64 1.90
CA LEU A 29 -21.48 -8.75 2.67
C LEU A 29 -20.94 -8.32 4.05
N GLY A 30 -20.95 -7.01 4.35
CA GLY A 30 -20.54 -6.48 5.65
C GLY A 30 -19.02 -6.43 5.84
N TYR A 31 -18.24 -6.39 4.77
CA TYR A 31 -16.80 -6.09 4.87
C TYR A 31 -16.60 -4.66 5.34
N ALA A 32 -15.61 -4.45 6.20
CA ALA A 32 -15.29 -3.13 6.75
C ALA A 32 -14.11 -2.49 6.03
N ILE A 33 -13.22 -3.29 5.45
CA ILE A 33 -11.94 -2.84 4.91
C ILE A 33 -11.67 -3.51 3.56
N ASP A 34 -11.16 -2.74 2.61
CA ASP A 34 -10.50 -3.23 1.40
C ASP A 34 -9.05 -2.74 1.37
N SER A 35 -8.17 -3.48 0.69
CA SER A 35 -6.75 -3.14 0.58
C SER A 35 -6.21 -3.44 -0.82
N SER A 36 -7.00 -3.11 -1.84
CA SER A 36 -6.71 -3.37 -3.25
C SER A 36 -6.14 -2.16 -3.98
N ALA A 37 -6.13 -0.97 -3.40
CA ALA A 37 -5.57 0.20 -4.05
C ALA A 37 -4.04 0.15 -4.05
N ALA A 38 -3.44 0.44 -5.22
CA ALA A 38 -2.00 0.59 -5.40
C ALA A 38 -1.70 1.99 -5.99
N PRO A 39 -1.74 3.05 -5.16
CA PRO A 39 -1.70 4.43 -5.65
C PRO A 39 -0.46 4.72 -6.49
N LEU A 40 -0.58 5.64 -7.45
CA LEU A 40 0.50 6.08 -8.34
C LEU A 40 1.05 5.02 -9.31
N LEU A 41 0.73 3.74 -9.12
CA LEU A 41 1.15 2.66 -10.01
C LEU A 41 0.13 2.46 -11.14
N ASP A 42 0.64 2.23 -12.35
CA ASP A 42 -0.19 1.83 -13.47
C ASP A 42 -0.50 0.34 -13.39
N ARG A 43 -1.70 0.00 -12.93
CA ARG A 43 -2.20 -1.38 -12.83
C ARG A 43 -3.28 -1.69 -13.88
N ARG A 44 -3.42 -0.86 -14.92
CA ARG A 44 -4.39 -1.07 -16.02
C ARG A 44 -4.27 -2.46 -16.67
N PRO A 45 -3.08 -3.06 -16.85
CA PRO A 45 -2.97 -4.44 -17.35
C PRO A 45 -3.63 -5.49 -16.44
N LEU A 46 -3.87 -5.17 -15.17
CA LEU A 46 -4.49 -6.04 -14.17
C LEU A 46 -5.95 -5.63 -13.86
N GLY A 47 -6.53 -4.70 -14.63
CA GLY A 47 -7.94 -4.35 -14.55
C GLY A 47 -8.31 -3.13 -13.71
N ALA A 48 -7.35 -2.40 -13.11
CA ALA A 48 -7.65 -1.19 -12.34
C ALA A 48 -6.63 -0.06 -12.54
N ASP A 49 -7.10 1.19 -12.54
CA ASP A 49 -6.25 2.40 -12.62
C ASP A 49 -6.26 3.14 -11.27
N TRP A 50 -5.19 2.96 -10.48
CA TRP A 50 -5.07 3.55 -9.15
C TRP A 50 -4.27 4.84 -9.12
N ARG A 51 -3.93 5.43 -10.27
CA ARG A 51 -3.10 6.65 -10.29
C ARG A 51 -3.75 7.85 -9.59
N ARG A 52 -5.08 7.83 -9.46
CA ARG A 52 -5.88 8.87 -8.78
C ARG A 52 -6.19 8.54 -7.32
N ALA A 53 -5.89 7.31 -6.88
CA ALA A 53 -6.14 6.83 -5.54
C ALA A 53 -5.40 7.70 -4.50
N PRO A 54 -6.07 8.08 -3.40
CA PRO A 54 -5.38 8.63 -2.25
C PRO A 54 -4.26 7.71 -1.73
N LEU A 55 -3.12 8.30 -1.33
CA LEU A 55 -2.02 7.55 -0.68
C LEU A 55 -2.38 7.11 0.75
N ALA A 56 -3.20 7.89 1.45
CA ALA A 56 -3.65 7.62 2.80
C ALA A 56 -5.00 6.91 2.78
N PRO A 57 -5.37 6.17 3.84
CA PRO A 57 -6.67 5.51 3.93
C PRO A 57 -7.85 6.45 3.64
N TYR A 58 -8.87 5.91 2.99
CA TYR A 58 -10.01 6.68 2.54
C TYR A 58 -11.25 5.83 2.36
N PHE A 59 -12.41 6.46 2.44
CA PHE A 59 -13.66 5.86 2.00
C PHE A 59 -13.81 6.06 0.50
N PRO A 60 -13.91 4.99 -0.31
CA PRO A 60 -13.98 5.08 -1.75
C PRO A 60 -15.34 5.55 -2.25
N ASP A 61 -15.37 6.09 -3.48
CA ASP A 61 -16.60 6.29 -4.23
C ASP A 61 -17.14 4.97 -4.79
N ARG A 62 -18.46 4.79 -4.74
CA ARG A 62 -19.12 3.53 -5.12
C ARG A 62 -19.06 3.23 -6.63
N GLN A 63 -18.80 4.24 -7.45
CA GLN A 63 -18.68 4.10 -8.90
C GLN A 63 -17.22 4.18 -9.35
N GLN A 64 -16.41 5.00 -8.66
CA GLN A 64 -14.99 5.21 -8.94
C GLN A 64 -14.14 4.97 -7.68
N PRO A 65 -13.80 3.71 -7.36
CA PRO A 65 -13.08 3.39 -6.12
C PRO A 65 -11.71 4.05 -5.98
N ASP A 66 -11.12 4.55 -7.06
CA ASP A 66 -9.89 5.37 -7.08
C ASP A 66 -10.08 6.79 -6.53
N LEU A 67 -11.29 7.17 -6.11
CA LEU A 67 -11.62 8.47 -5.54
C LEU A 67 -12.23 8.35 -4.14
N ARG A 68 -12.16 9.46 -3.38
CA ARG A 68 -12.91 9.58 -2.12
C ARG A 68 -14.41 9.67 -2.39
N GLY A 69 -15.20 9.00 -1.56
CA GLY A 69 -16.65 9.01 -1.61
C GLY A 69 -17.28 8.59 -0.28
N ALA A 70 -18.40 7.88 -0.35
CA ALA A 70 -19.27 7.59 0.80
C ALA A 70 -19.54 6.08 0.99
N SER A 71 -18.68 5.22 0.46
CA SER A 71 -18.70 3.80 0.84
C SER A 71 -18.38 3.67 2.33
N PRO A 72 -19.03 2.76 3.08
CA PRO A 72 -18.65 2.44 4.45
C PRO A 72 -17.42 1.52 4.53
N VAL A 73 -16.92 0.99 3.41
CA VAL A 73 -15.71 0.17 3.37
C VAL A 73 -14.50 1.09 3.37
N LEU A 74 -13.61 0.98 4.35
CA LEU A 74 -12.36 1.73 4.38
C LEU A 74 -11.35 1.11 3.43
N GLU A 75 -10.90 1.84 2.42
CA GLU A 75 -9.75 1.45 1.61
C GLU A 75 -8.47 1.78 2.37
N VAL A 76 -7.61 0.78 2.58
CA VAL A 76 -6.26 0.91 3.12
C VAL A 76 -5.27 0.55 2.01
N PRO A 77 -4.76 1.53 1.24
CA PRO A 77 -3.93 1.26 0.09
C PRO A 77 -2.63 0.54 0.44
N VAL A 78 -2.06 -0.19 -0.51
CA VAL A 78 -0.66 -0.62 -0.42
C VAL A 78 0.24 0.61 -0.39
N THR A 79 1.28 0.56 0.44
CA THR A 79 2.22 1.67 0.55
C THR A 79 3.04 1.80 -0.73
N VAL A 80 3.04 3.00 -1.30
CA VAL A 80 3.86 3.35 -2.47
C VAL A 80 4.64 4.63 -2.17
N GLY A 81 5.95 4.56 -2.33
CA GLY A 81 6.87 5.64 -2.01
C GLY A 81 8.07 5.70 -2.95
N PHE A 82 8.91 6.71 -2.74
CA PHE A 82 10.11 6.90 -3.55
C PHE A 82 11.29 6.14 -2.97
N ASP A 83 12.16 5.61 -3.82
CA ASP A 83 13.40 4.94 -3.41
C ASP A 83 14.54 5.90 -3.08
N ARG A 84 14.33 7.21 -3.20
CA ARG A 84 15.32 8.26 -2.90
C ARG A 84 14.68 9.40 -2.13
N PRO A 85 15.46 10.08 -1.25
CA PRO A 85 14.97 11.24 -0.54
C PRO A 85 14.57 12.33 -1.53
N LEU A 86 13.37 12.85 -1.35
CA LEU A 86 12.90 14.03 -2.05
C LEU A 86 13.24 15.26 -1.19
N PRO A 87 13.56 16.41 -1.78
CA PRO A 87 13.72 17.64 -1.01
C PRO A 87 12.46 17.93 -0.17
N GLU A 88 12.65 18.53 1.00
CA GLU A 88 11.58 18.82 1.95
C GLU A 88 10.40 19.55 1.28
N GLY A 89 9.18 19.12 1.60
CA GLY A 89 7.94 19.68 1.05
C GLY A 89 7.55 19.18 -0.35
N ILE A 90 8.50 18.68 -1.15
CA ILE A 90 8.22 18.19 -2.51
C ILE A 90 7.47 16.86 -2.50
N GLY A 91 7.85 15.94 -1.62
CA GLY A 91 7.14 14.66 -1.48
C GLY A 91 5.64 14.85 -1.19
N ARG A 92 5.30 15.83 -0.35
CA ARG A 92 3.91 16.17 -0.01
C ARG A 92 3.18 16.88 -1.17
N ALA A 93 3.88 17.71 -1.93
CA ALA A 93 3.33 18.37 -3.11
C ALA A 93 3.03 17.36 -4.24
N LEU A 94 3.95 16.43 -4.52
CA LEU A 94 3.78 15.41 -5.57
C LEU A 94 2.61 14.46 -5.32
N VAL A 95 2.33 14.16 -4.05
CA VAL A 95 1.18 13.35 -3.63
C VAL A 95 -0.15 14.04 -3.89
N ARG A 96 -0.18 15.37 -3.77
CA ARG A 96 -1.39 16.19 -3.91
C ARG A 96 -1.61 16.71 -5.32
N VAL A 97 -0.57 16.70 -6.16
CA VAL A 97 -0.66 17.16 -7.54
C VAL A 97 -1.35 16.08 -8.38
N PRO A 98 -2.44 16.42 -9.10
CA PRO A 98 -3.10 15.48 -9.99
C PRO A 98 -2.11 14.87 -10.99
N PRO A 99 -2.20 13.57 -11.31
CA PRO A 99 -1.22 12.87 -12.15
C PRO A 99 -0.95 13.53 -13.51
N ARG A 100 -1.95 14.23 -14.06
CA ARG A 100 -1.88 14.94 -15.35
C ARG A 100 -0.97 16.18 -15.33
N LEU A 101 -0.73 16.77 -14.15
CA LEU A 101 0.08 17.98 -13.96
C LEU A 101 1.49 17.66 -13.44
N GLY A 102 1.66 16.53 -12.74
CA GLY A 102 2.91 16.17 -12.05
C GLY A 102 4.07 15.82 -12.99
N THR A 103 3.84 15.17 -14.13
CA THR A 103 4.91 14.70 -15.02
C THR A 103 5.73 15.81 -15.65
N ARG A 104 5.10 16.91 -16.10
CA ARG A 104 5.81 18.09 -16.65
C ARG A 104 6.60 18.88 -15.60
N TRP A 105 6.14 18.85 -14.35
CA TRP A 105 6.81 19.52 -13.24
C TRP A 105 8.01 18.69 -12.76
N LEU A 106 7.84 17.37 -12.64
CA LEU A 106 8.91 16.42 -12.31
C LEU A 106 10.10 16.53 -13.28
N LEU A 107 9.86 16.61 -14.60
CA LEU A 107 10.93 16.73 -15.60
C LEU A 107 11.78 18.00 -15.49
N LYS A 108 11.38 19.01 -14.70
CA LYS A 108 12.16 20.24 -14.47
C LYS A 108 13.20 20.12 -13.36
N HIS A 109 13.21 19.02 -12.61
CA HIS A 109 14.09 18.88 -11.46
C HIS A 109 15.08 17.72 -11.65
N PRO A 110 16.39 17.94 -11.40
CA PRO A 110 17.44 16.95 -11.69
C PRO A 110 17.38 15.69 -10.82
N TRP A 111 16.69 15.74 -9.66
CA TRP A 111 16.47 14.58 -8.78
C TRP A 111 15.26 13.72 -9.19
N ALA A 112 14.28 14.29 -9.89
CA ALA A 112 13.04 13.61 -10.28
C ALA A 112 13.22 12.44 -11.25
N PRO A 113 14.13 12.47 -12.26
CA PRO A 113 14.35 11.30 -13.12
C PRO A 113 15.09 10.14 -12.42
N LEU A 114 15.56 10.35 -11.17
CA LEU A 114 16.32 9.36 -10.40
C LEU A 114 15.55 8.77 -9.22
N ALA A 115 14.46 9.42 -8.80
CA ALA A 115 13.58 8.91 -7.75
C ALA A 115 12.49 8.06 -8.40
N HIS A 116 12.54 6.75 -8.17
CA HIS A 116 11.58 5.80 -8.71
C HIS A 116 10.52 5.48 -7.66
N LEU A 117 9.27 5.30 -8.12
CA LEU A 117 8.17 4.84 -7.27
C LEU A 117 8.20 3.32 -7.16
N HIS A 118 8.09 2.83 -5.93
CA HIS A 118 8.00 1.41 -5.64
C HIS A 118 6.84 1.14 -4.69
N ALA A 119 6.12 0.05 -4.92
CA ALA A 119 5.33 -0.55 -3.88
C ALA A 119 6.25 -1.04 -2.77
N LEU A 120 5.79 -0.96 -1.53
CA LEU A 120 6.42 -1.61 -0.41
C LEU A 120 6.17 -3.11 -0.53
N ASP A 121 6.97 -3.79 -1.34
CA ASP A 121 6.84 -5.21 -1.67
C ASP A 121 8.20 -5.91 -1.47
N PRO A 122 8.30 -6.90 -0.57
CA PRO A 122 9.56 -7.57 -0.24
C PRO A 122 10.04 -8.57 -1.30
N ILE A 123 9.23 -8.82 -2.33
CA ILE A 123 9.60 -9.59 -3.53
C ILE A 123 10.24 -8.68 -4.57
N GLU A 124 9.68 -7.50 -4.80
CA GLU A 124 10.17 -6.56 -5.81
C GLU A 124 11.36 -5.70 -5.31
N CYS A 125 11.48 -5.51 -3.99
CA CYS A 125 12.47 -4.62 -3.39
C CYS A 125 13.46 -5.36 -2.47
N ASP A 126 14.73 -4.94 -2.53
CA ASP A 126 15.71 -5.27 -1.50
C ASP A 126 15.43 -4.54 -0.17
N ALA A 127 16.10 -4.96 0.91
CA ALA A 127 15.89 -4.40 2.25
C ALA A 127 16.17 -2.89 2.32
N GLU A 128 17.21 -2.41 1.63
CA GLU A 128 17.56 -0.99 1.62
C GLU A 128 16.51 -0.14 0.91
N ARG A 129 15.95 -0.66 -0.20
CA ARG A 129 14.87 -0.01 -0.94
C ARG A 129 13.58 0.01 -0.13
N LEU A 130 13.23 -1.07 0.56
CA LEU A 130 12.07 -1.10 1.48
C LEU A 130 12.18 -0.01 2.56
N ARG A 131 13.36 0.17 3.16
CA ARG A 131 13.60 1.22 4.15
C ARG A 131 13.40 2.60 3.57
N ARG A 132 14.03 2.91 2.42
CA ARG A 132 13.89 4.23 1.77
C ARG A 132 12.45 4.56 1.38
N VAL A 133 11.70 3.57 0.88
CA VAL A 133 10.28 3.74 0.57
C VAL A 133 9.47 4.05 1.83
N ALA A 134 9.75 3.36 2.94
CA ALA A 134 9.08 3.61 4.21
C ALA A 134 9.44 4.98 4.80
N ASP A 135 10.72 5.37 4.79
CA ASP A 135 11.19 6.68 5.25
C ASP A 135 10.45 7.80 4.49
N SER A 136 10.42 7.69 3.16
CA SER A 136 9.70 8.65 2.29
C SER A 136 8.21 8.74 2.62
N CYS A 137 7.59 7.63 3.02
CA CYS A 137 6.18 7.60 3.40
C CYS A 137 5.93 8.23 4.77
N VAL A 138 6.81 8.00 5.74
CA VAL A 138 6.73 8.61 7.07
C VAL A 138 6.99 10.11 7.00
N GLU A 139 8.00 10.57 6.25
CA GLU A 139 8.27 11.99 6.01
C GLU A 139 7.07 12.72 5.37
N ARG A 140 6.30 12.00 4.55
CA ARG A 140 5.07 12.49 3.93
C ARG A 140 3.88 12.53 4.89
N GLY A 141 4.01 11.96 6.10
CA GLY A 141 2.95 11.87 7.10
C GLY A 141 1.89 10.83 6.74
N LEU A 142 2.26 9.73 6.10
CA LEU A 142 1.31 8.63 5.88
C LEU A 142 1.04 7.92 7.22
N PRO A 143 -0.22 7.59 7.54
CA PRO A 143 -0.59 7.01 8.84
C PRO A 143 -0.26 5.53 8.96
N CYS A 144 0.11 4.85 7.87
CA CYS A 144 0.46 3.43 7.90
C CYS A 144 1.46 3.03 6.79
N LEU A 145 2.19 1.96 7.09
CA LEU A 145 3.03 1.23 6.14
C LEU A 145 2.40 -0.15 5.91
N ASN A 146 1.63 -0.28 4.84
CA ASN A 146 0.94 -1.51 4.45
C ASN A 146 1.82 -2.32 3.49
N LEU A 147 2.39 -3.40 4.03
CA LEU A 147 3.29 -4.35 3.36
C LEU A 147 2.49 -5.61 2.95
N PRO A 148 2.03 -5.73 1.68
CA PRO A 148 1.44 -6.97 1.20
C PRO A 148 2.47 -8.11 1.20
N LEU A 149 2.06 -9.27 1.71
CA LEU A 149 2.81 -10.51 1.63
C LEU A 149 1.87 -11.62 1.14
N ARG A 150 2.38 -12.47 0.24
CA ARG A 150 1.63 -13.58 -0.34
C ARG A 150 2.08 -14.89 0.28
N SER A 151 1.15 -15.71 0.75
CA SER A 151 1.45 -16.99 1.40
C SER A 151 2.30 -17.92 0.54
N GLU A 152 2.07 -17.91 -0.77
CA GLU A 152 2.81 -18.70 -1.76
C GLU A 152 4.31 -18.37 -1.78
N THR A 153 4.70 -17.16 -1.38
CA THR A 153 6.12 -16.75 -1.34
C THR A 153 6.85 -17.26 -0.10
N LEU A 154 6.13 -17.80 0.88
CA LEU A 154 6.71 -18.31 2.13
C LEU A 154 7.11 -19.78 2.05
N TRP A 155 6.76 -20.46 0.96
CA TRP A 155 6.99 -21.89 0.78
C TRP A 155 7.83 -22.12 -0.48
N PRO A 156 8.96 -22.84 -0.38
CA PRO A 156 9.83 -23.11 -1.53
C PRO A 156 9.08 -23.80 -2.67
N GLY A 157 9.16 -23.24 -3.88
CA GLY A 157 8.58 -23.84 -5.09
C GLY A 157 7.10 -23.51 -5.34
N GLU A 158 6.41 -22.85 -4.41
CA GLU A 158 5.00 -22.45 -4.56
C GLU A 158 4.82 -21.12 -5.31
N SER A 159 5.91 -20.39 -5.54
CA SER A 159 5.93 -19.13 -6.27
C SER A 159 7.16 -19.05 -7.18
N GLU A 160 6.98 -18.55 -8.40
CA GLU A 160 8.09 -18.27 -9.33
C GLU A 160 9.13 -17.30 -8.73
N ALA A 161 8.70 -16.45 -7.79
CA ALA A 161 9.59 -15.52 -7.10
C ALA A 161 10.40 -16.18 -5.96
N CYS A 162 10.00 -17.36 -5.50
CA CYS A 162 10.69 -18.12 -4.45
C CYS A 162 10.76 -19.60 -4.84
N PRO A 163 11.52 -19.96 -5.89
CA PRO A 163 11.59 -21.33 -6.40
C PRO A 163 12.26 -22.29 -5.40
N ASP A 164 13.14 -21.82 -4.51
CA ASP A 164 13.81 -22.68 -3.54
C ASP A 164 13.92 -22.08 -2.12
N GLY A 165 14.49 -22.86 -1.19
CA GLY A 165 14.63 -22.47 0.22
C GLY A 165 15.54 -21.26 0.45
N ARG A 166 16.52 -21.02 -0.41
CA ARG A 166 17.42 -19.86 -0.28
C ARG A 166 16.69 -18.57 -0.60
N ASP A 167 15.77 -18.59 -1.55
CA ASP A 167 14.96 -17.42 -1.88
C ASP A 167 14.00 -17.07 -0.73
N VAL A 168 13.43 -18.09 -0.08
CA VAL A 168 12.60 -17.93 1.12
C VAL A 168 13.43 -17.38 2.28
N ASP A 169 14.62 -17.92 2.54
CA ASP A 169 15.53 -17.40 3.56
C ASP A 169 15.93 -15.94 3.28
N ALA A 170 16.20 -15.60 2.02
CA ALA A 170 16.49 -14.23 1.60
C ALA A 170 15.28 -13.30 1.81
N LEU A 171 14.07 -13.76 1.53
CA LEU A 171 12.83 -13.03 1.81
C LEU A 171 12.68 -12.75 3.32
N PHE A 172 12.87 -13.76 4.17
CA PHE A 172 12.83 -13.57 5.63
C PHE A 172 13.93 -12.61 6.11
N GLY A 173 15.13 -12.70 5.55
CA GLY A 173 16.22 -11.75 5.83
C GLY A 173 15.85 -10.30 5.47
N ARG A 174 15.22 -10.08 4.31
CA ARG A 174 14.70 -8.77 3.91
C ARG A 174 13.60 -8.26 4.85
N LEU A 175 12.67 -9.13 5.23
CA LEU A 175 11.57 -8.81 6.15
C LEU A 175 12.11 -8.44 7.54
N ASP A 176 13.01 -9.23 8.11
CA ASP A 176 13.63 -8.95 9.42
C ASP A 176 14.35 -7.59 9.41
N ALA A 177 15.16 -7.35 8.38
CA ALA A 177 15.89 -6.10 8.18
C ALA A 177 14.97 -4.87 8.02
N PHE A 178 13.80 -5.04 7.40
CA PHE A 178 12.79 -4.00 7.24
C PHE A 178 11.98 -3.77 8.52
N LEU A 179 11.48 -4.83 9.15
CA LEU A 179 10.64 -4.74 10.34
C LEU A 179 11.40 -4.13 11.52
N ARG A 180 12.67 -4.46 11.72
CA ARG A 180 13.52 -3.78 12.72
C ARG A 180 13.61 -2.29 12.45
N HIS A 181 13.86 -1.88 11.21
CA HIS A 181 13.89 -0.46 10.85
C HIS A 181 12.55 0.23 11.12
N ALA A 182 11.44 -0.40 10.73
CA ALA A 182 10.11 0.14 10.95
C ALA A 182 9.80 0.34 12.45
N VAL A 183 10.14 -0.63 13.30
CA VAL A 183 9.84 -0.58 14.74
C VAL A 183 10.84 0.28 15.51
N ASP A 184 12.14 0.08 15.29
CA ASP A 184 13.19 0.68 16.11
C ASP A 184 13.51 2.11 15.67
N THR A 185 13.54 2.36 14.36
CA THR A 185 13.88 3.66 13.79
C THR A 185 12.64 4.51 13.57
N LEU A 186 11.65 3.97 12.84
CA LEU A 186 10.43 4.72 12.48
C LEU A 186 9.36 4.72 13.58
N ARG A 187 9.57 3.96 14.67
CA ARG A 187 8.62 3.83 15.78
C ARG A 187 7.23 3.38 15.35
N ALA A 188 7.14 2.62 14.26
CA ALA A 188 5.89 2.04 13.78
C ALA A 188 5.42 0.93 14.72
N HIS A 189 4.10 0.82 14.87
CA HIS A 189 3.47 -0.22 15.68
C HIS A 189 2.85 -1.30 14.77
N PRO A 190 3.30 -2.56 14.86
CA PRO A 190 2.69 -3.65 14.11
C PRO A 190 1.22 -3.83 14.48
N ARG A 191 0.33 -3.89 13.49
CA ARG A 191 -1.12 -4.06 13.67
C ARG A 191 -1.70 -4.91 12.55
N THR A 192 -2.81 -5.60 12.84
CA THR A 192 -3.66 -6.11 11.77
C THR A 192 -4.37 -4.96 11.06
N LEU A 193 -4.82 -5.16 9.82
CA LEU A 193 -5.62 -4.14 9.11
C LEU A 193 -6.89 -3.77 9.89
N SER A 194 -7.51 -4.73 10.59
CA SER A 194 -8.69 -4.49 11.42
C SER A 194 -8.38 -3.61 12.64
N ASP A 195 -7.27 -3.86 13.34
CA ASP A 195 -6.87 -3.06 14.50
C ASP A 195 -6.41 -1.66 14.08
N PHE A 196 -5.70 -1.55 12.95
CA PHE A 196 -5.34 -0.27 12.37
C PHE A 196 -6.60 0.54 12.02
N ALA A 197 -7.56 -0.05 11.31
CA ALA A 197 -8.78 0.66 10.91
C ALA A 197 -9.59 1.13 12.12
N ALA A 198 -9.73 0.30 13.15
CA ALA A 198 -10.43 0.71 14.38
C ALA A 198 -9.77 1.94 15.01
N HIS A 199 -8.44 1.90 15.20
CA HIS A 199 -7.68 3.01 15.77
C HIS A 199 -7.72 4.27 14.90
N TYR A 200 -7.56 4.12 13.58
CA TYR A 200 -7.58 5.22 12.62
C TYR A 200 -8.92 5.96 12.60
N LEU A 201 -10.03 5.23 12.77
CA LEU A 201 -11.37 5.81 12.80
C LEU A 201 -11.68 6.47 14.16
N ASP A 202 -11.22 5.89 15.26
CA ASP A 202 -11.41 6.45 16.61
C ASP A 202 -10.65 7.78 16.80
N GLU A 203 -9.47 7.92 16.19
CA GLU A 203 -8.66 9.14 16.26
C GLU A 203 -9.06 10.21 15.22
N GLY A 204 -10.17 10.01 14.48
CA GLY A 204 -10.65 10.97 13.49
C GLY A 204 -9.75 11.10 12.26
N GLY A 205 -8.87 10.13 12.01
CA GLY A 205 -7.99 10.08 10.84
C GLY A 205 -6.81 11.05 10.85
N ALA A 206 -6.44 11.62 12.01
CA ALA A 206 -5.33 12.55 12.15
C ALA A 206 -4.15 11.93 12.93
N PHE A 207 -2.97 11.92 12.30
CA PHE A 207 -1.65 11.83 12.94
C PHE A 207 -0.84 13.06 12.52
#